data_AF-A0A969Y9N7-F1
#
_entry.id   AF-A0A969Y9N7-F1
#
_cell.length_a   1.000
_cell.length_b   1.000
_cell.length_c   1.000
_cell.angle_alpha   90.00
_cell.angle_beta   90.00
_cell.angle_gamma   90.00
#
_symmetry.space_group_name_H-M   'P 1'
#
loop_
_entity.id
_entity.type
_entity.pdbx_description
1 polymer ?
#
loop_
_entity_poly.entity_id
_entity_poly.type
_entity_poly.pdbx_seq_one_letter_code
_entity_poly.pdbx_strand_id
1 'polypeptide(L)'
;MKPSPAQPFMMAQLDELTGIDCPCGEARRAFCVPDNQTASVHLTDIHLDARAHYHKRTTEIYIVLEGVGEIELNGHRYPLKPFTAVMIRPGCTHRAIGQLRIINVAIPAFDPADEWID
;
A
#
# COMPACT_ATOMS: atom_id res chain seq x y z
N MET A 1 35.13 -6.57 -0.93
CA MET A 1 34.28 -6.62 -2.14
C MET A 1 34.16 -5.20 -2.66
N LYS A 2 34.61 -4.90 -3.89
CA LYS A 2 34.46 -3.55 -4.46
C LYS A 2 32.97 -3.31 -4.74
N PRO A 3 32.40 -2.12 -4.47
CA PRO A 3 31.00 -1.84 -4.79
C PRO A 3 30.79 -1.93 -6.31
N SER A 4 29.81 -2.73 -6.72
CA SER A 4 29.29 -2.71 -8.08
C SER A 4 28.70 -1.32 -8.37
N PRO A 5 28.88 -0.73 -9.56
CA PRO A 5 28.06 0.41 -9.98
C PRO A 5 26.59 0.02 -9.79
N ALA A 6 25.81 0.91 -9.18
CA ALA A 6 24.41 0.64 -8.82
C ALA A 6 23.65 0.20 -10.09
N GLN A 7 23.18 -1.04 -10.09
CA GLN A 7 22.41 -1.59 -11.19
C GLN A 7 21.12 -0.74 -11.36
N PRO A 8 20.66 -0.46 -12.58
CA PRO A 8 19.49 0.40 -12.82
C PRO A 8 18.16 -0.32 -12.53
N PHE A 9 18.14 -1.25 -11.57
CA PHE A 9 16.97 -2.02 -11.18
C PHE A 9 17.04 -2.41 -9.71
N MET A 10 15.86 -2.61 -9.13
CA MET A 10 15.67 -3.26 -7.85
C MET A 10 14.69 -4.42 -8.05
N MET A 11 14.90 -5.53 -7.35
CA MET A 11 14.04 -6.71 -7.42
C MET A 11 13.75 -7.18 -6.00
N ALA A 12 12.51 -7.58 -5.75
CA ALA A 12 12.07 -8.16 -4.49
C ALA A 12 10.98 -9.20 -4.76
N GLN A 13 11.03 -10.31 -4.04
CA GLN A 13 9.96 -11.30 -3.99
C GLN A 13 9.07 -10.97 -2.79
N LEU A 14 7.86 -10.47 -3.04
CA LEU A 14 7.06 -9.79 -2.01
C LEU A 14 6.66 -10.69 -0.84
N ASP A 15 6.34 -11.95 -1.10
CA ASP A 15 5.90 -12.94 -0.10
C ASP A 15 7.05 -13.50 0.77
N GLU A 16 8.31 -13.28 0.36
CA GLU A 16 9.49 -13.64 1.14
C GLU A 16 9.99 -12.50 2.05
N LEU A 17 9.47 -11.27 1.87
CA LEU A 17 9.82 -10.14 2.72
C LEU A 17 9.24 -10.32 4.13
N THR A 18 9.96 -9.80 5.13
CA THR A 18 9.45 -9.74 6.51
C THR A 18 8.19 -8.89 6.58
N GLY A 19 7.10 -9.48 7.08
CA GLY A 19 5.87 -8.78 7.40
C GLY A 19 6.07 -7.82 8.56
N ILE A 20 5.48 -6.63 8.45
CA ILE A 20 5.48 -5.60 9.50
C ILE A 20 4.02 -5.27 9.79
N ASP A 21 3.66 -5.28 11.08
CA ASP A 21 2.33 -4.84 11.51
C ASP A 21 2.05 -3.42 11.04
N CYS A 22 0.85 -3.21 10.50
CA CYS A 22 0.35 -1.91 10.06
C CYS A 22 -1.10 -1.71 10.55
N PRO A 23 -1.64 -0.48 10.52
CA PRO A 23 -2.95 -0.20 11.09
C PRO A 23 -4.12 -1.06 10.55
N CYS A 24 -3.99 -1.64 9.36
CA CYS A 24 -5.01 -2.51 8.73
C CYS A 24 -4.71 -4.01 8.79
N GLY A 25 -3.55 -4.41 9.31
CA GLY A 25 -3.11 -5.81 9.34
C GLY A 25 -1.60 -5.93 9.24
N GLU A 26 -1.10 -6.58 8.20
CA GLU A 26 0.34 -6.81 7.98
C GLU A 26 0.76 -6.36 6.57
N ALA A 27 1.90 -5.68 6.47
CA ALA A 27 2.47 -5.22 5.20
C ALA A 27 3.89 -5.75 4.98
N ARG A 28 4.14 -6.25 3.77
CA ARG A 28 5.47 -6.61 3.24
C ARG A 28 5.86 -5.58 2.18
N ARG A 29 6.86 -4.74 2.46
CA ARG A 29 7.14 -3.52 1.68
C ARG A 29 8.42 -3.63 0.86
N ALA A 30 8.29 -3.70 -0.46
CA ALA A 30 9.42 -3.58 -1.38
C ALA A 30 9.77 -2.11 -1.66
N PHE A 31 11.05 -1.87 -1.94
CA PHE A 31 11.59 -0.60 -2.44
C PHE A 31 11.45 0.61 -1.49
N CYS A 32 11.18 0.39 -0.20
CA CYS A 32 11.25 1.43 0.83
C CYS A 32 12.71 1.71 1.23
N VAL A 33 13.47 2.34 0.34
CA VAL A 33 14.88 2.73 0.56
C VAL A 33 15.04 4.26 0.48
N PRO A 34 15.97 4.88 1.23
CA PRO A 34 16.01 6.34 1.41
C PRO A 34 16.03 7.18 0.12
N ASP A 35 16.67 6.69 -0.94
CA ASP A 35 16.85 7.45 -2.19
C ASP A 35 15.81 7.12 -3.27
N ASN A 36 14.86 6.23 -2.99
CA ASN A 36 13.80 5.90 -3.94
C ASN A 36 12.68 6.94 -3.89
N GLN A 37 12.57 7.76 -4.92
CA GLN A 37 11.49 8.75 -5.07
C GLN A 37 10.42 8.32 -6.07
N THR A 38 10.55 7.13 -6.68
CA THR A 38 9.67 6.67 -7.76
C THR A 38 8.38 6.08 -7.20
N ALA A 39 8.47 4.92 -6.55
CA ALA A 39 7.34 4.19 -6.01
C ALA A 39 7.80 3.10 -5.05
N SER A 40 6.96 2.72 -4.09
CA SER A 40 7.11 1.48 -3.32
C SER A 40 5.93 0.56 -3.62
N VAL A 41 6.14 -0.74 -3.42
CA VAL A 41 5.13 -1.78 -3.70
C VAL A 41 4.99 -2.64 -2.47
N HIS A 42 3.76 -2.76 -1.95
CA HIS A 42 3.49 -3.48 -0.73
C HIS A 42 2.51 -4.61 -1.00
N LEU A 43 2.85 -5.84 -0.58
CA LEU A 43 1.86 -6.88 -0.39
C LEU A 43 1.26 -6.69 0.99
N THR A 44 -0.04 -6.45 1.08
CA THR A 44 -0.72 -6.11 2.34
C THR A 44 -1.87 -7.06 2.58
N ASP A 45 -1.85 -7.71 3.74
CA ASP A 45 -2.90 -8.58 4.26
C ASP A 45 -3.80 -7.76 5.21
N ILE A 46 -4.96 -7.32 4.70
CA ILE A 46 -5.95 -6.55 5.45
C ILE A 46 -6.87 -7.52 6.19
N HIS A 47 -6.94 -7.38 7.52
CA HIS A 47 -7.78 -8.21 8.38
C HIS A 47 -8.21 -7.52 9.68
N LEU A 48 -7.76 -6.28 9.90
CA LEU A 48 -8.19 -5.42 11.00
C LEU A 48 -9.01 -4.24 10.46
N ASP A 49 -9.96 -3.74 11.24
CA ASP A 49 -10.71 -2.54 10.88
C ASP A 49 -9.86 -1.29 11.17
N ALA A 50 -9.07 -0.89 10.17
CA ALA A 50 -8.28 0.33 10.25
C ALA A 50 -9.17 1.57 10.31
N ARG A 51 -8.68 2.61 10.98
CA ARG A 51 -9.26 3.95 10.87
C ARG A 51 -9.09 4.47 9.44
N ALA A 52 -10.10 5.17 8.95
CA ALA A 52 -9.99 5.89 7.69
C ALA A 52 -8.91 6.97 7.82
N HIS A 53 -8.07 7.09 6.79
CA HIS A 53 -6.94 8.02 6.76
C HIS A 53 -6.81 8.61 5.36
N TYR A 54 -5.93 9.60 5.20
CA TYR A 54 -5.59 10.14 3.90
C TYR A 54 -4.11 10.49 3.83
N HIS A 55 -3.64 10.67 2.60
CA HIS A 55 -2.30 11.16 2.29
C HIS A 55 -2.37 12.57 1.71
N LYS A 56 -1.43 13.44 2.08
CA LYS A 56 -1.38 14.82 1.53
C LYS A 56 -0.59 14.88 0.22
N ARG A 57 0.34 13.94 0.00
CA ARG A 57 1.24 13.93 -1.15
C ARG A 57 1.14 12.65 -1.97
N THR A 58 0.96 11.52 -1.29
CA THR A 58 1.05 10.20 -1.90
C THR A 58 -0.24 9.81 -2.63
N THR A 59 -0.10 9.33 -3.86
CA THR A 59 -1.14 8.57 -4.56
C THR A 59 -0.91 7.10 -4.27
N GLU A 60 -1.96 6.39 -3.87
CA GLU A 60 -1.92 4.93 -3.74
C GLU A 60 -2.72 4.26 -4.88
N ILE A 61 -2.26 3.09 -5.33
CA ILE A 61 -3.01 2.23 -6.24
C ILE A 61 -3.16 0.87 -5.59
N TYR A 62 -4.39 0.52 -5.22
CA TYR A 62 -4.70 -0.80 -4.67
C TYR A 62 -5.09 -1.73 -5.80
N ILE A 63 -4.61 -2.97 -5.74
CA ILE A 63 -5.03 -4.07 -6.61
C ILE A 63 -5.37 -5.25 -5.71
N VAL A 64 -6.63 -5.65 -5.71
CA VAL A 64 -7.08 -6.79 -4.91
C VAL A 64 -6.60 -8.09 -5.56
N LEU A 65 -5.91 -8.92 -4.80
CA LEU A 65 -5.46 -10.24 -5.24
C LEU A 65 -6.43 -11.32 -4.78
N GLU A 66 -6.83 -11.30 -3.51
CA GLU A 66 -7.65 -12.34 -2.88
C GLU A 66 -8.62 -11.73 -1.86
N GLY A 67 -9.63 -12.50 -1.49
CA GLY A 67 -10.57 -12.16 -0.43
C GLY A 67 -11.83 -11.43 -0.89
N VAL A 68 -12.61 -10.98 0.09
CA VAL A 68 -13.88 -10.27 -0.10
C VAL A 68 -13.95 -9.13 0.91
N GLY A 69 -14.36 -7.96 0.43
CA GLY A 69 -14.46 -6.78 1.28
C GLY A 69 -15.02 -5.59 0.54
N GLU A 70 -14.83 -4.42 1.14
CA GLU A 70 -15.22 -3.13 0.60
C GLU A 70 -14.05 -2.16 0.73
N ILE A 71 -14.06 -1.11 -0.09
CA ILE A 71 -13.25 0.09 0.16
C ILE A 71 -14.19 1.24 0.48
N GLU A 72 -13.90 1.93 1.58
CA GLU A 72 -14.53 3.20 1.90
C GLU A 72 -13.68 4.31 1.29
N LEU A 73 -14.27 5.17 0.46
CA LEU A 73 -13.64 6.31 -0.20
C LEU A 73 -14.51 7.54 0.04
N ASN A 74 -14.00 8.52 0.78
CA ASN A 74 -14.72 9.73 1.20
C ASN A 74 -16.10 9.39 1.79
N GLY A 75 -16.16 8.40 2.69
CA GLY A 75 -17.39 7.94 3.35
C GLY A 75 -18.32 7.06 2.52
N HIS A 76 -18.01 6.79 1.24
CA HIS A 76 -18.81 5.92 0.38
C HIS A 76 -18.18 4.54 0.25
N ARG A 77 -18.98 3.49 0.36
CA ARG A 77 -18.51 2.10 0.28
C ARG A 77 -18.69 1.53 -1.11
N TYR A 78 -17.66 0.82 -1.58
CA TYR A 78 -17.63 0.14 -2.86
C TYR A 78 -17.17 -1.30 -2.66
N PRO A 79 -17.88 -2.30 -3.22
CA PRO A 79 -17.48 -3.68 -3.07
C PRO A 79 -16.17 -3.95 -3.81
N LEU A 80 -15.30 -4.74 -3.18
CA LEU A 80 -14.03 -5.20 -3.72
C LEU A 80 -14.08 -6.70 -4.01
N LYS A 81 -13.46 -7.10 -5.12
CA LYS A 81 -13.23 -8.50 -5.50
C LYS A 81 -11.84 -8.61 -6.18
N PRO A 82 -11.30 -9.83 -6.36
CA PRO A 82 -10.04 -10.02 -7.06
C PRO A 82 -9.98 -9.29 -8.41
N PHE A 83 -8.83 -8.68 -8.66
CA PHE A 83 -8.50 -7.83 -9.80
C PHE A 83 -9.25 -6.49 -9.88
N THR A 84 -9.96 -6.07 -8.82
CA THR A 84 -10.37 -4.67 -8.69
C THR A 84 -9.14 -3.80 -8.42
N ALA A 85 -8.95 -2.77 -9.26
CA ALA A 85 -7.93 -1.75 -9.07
C ALA A 85 -8.57 -0.42 -8.64
N VAL A 86 -7.99 0.26 -7.66
CA VAL A 86 -8.46 1.55 -7.15
C VAL A 86 -7.29 2.52 -7.09
N MET A 87 -7.42 3.67 -7.76
CA MET A 87 -6.47 4.78 -7.64
C MET A 87 -6.98 5.79 -6.62
N ILE A 88 -6.22 5.96 -5.55
CA ILE A 88 -6.54 6.80 -4.39
C ILE A 88 -5.62 8.01 -4.45
N ARG A 89 -6.18 9.17 -4.83
CA ARG A 89 -5.41 10.41 -4.96
C ARG A 89 -5.25 11.11 -3.60
N PRO A 90 -4.24 12.00 -3.45
CA PRO A 90 -4.08 12.80 -2.25
C PRO A 90 -5.37 13.52 -1.82
N GLY A 91 -5.61 13.55 -0.51
CA GLY A 91 -6.81 14.12 0.10
C GLY A 91 -8.04 13.20 0.09
N CYS A 92 -7.99 12.03 -0.55
CA CYS A 92 -9.05 11.04 -0.46
C CYS A 92 -8.97 10.29 0.88
N THR A 93 -9.95 10.49 1.76
CA THR A 93 -10.06 9.71 3.00
C THR A 93 -10.50 8.30 2.65
N HIS A 94 -9.74 7.30 3.07
CA HIS A 94 -9.96 5.92 2.66
C HIS A 94 -9.60 4.89 3.73
N ARG A 95 -10.22 3.71 3.60
CA ARG A 95 -9.80 2.46 4.26
C ARG A 95 -10.36 1.26 3.50
N ALA A 96 -9.64 0.15 3.55
CA ALA A 96 -10.17 -1.14 3.12
C ALA A 96 -10.80 -1.86 4.32
N ILE A 97 -11.93 -2.55 4.09
CA ILE A 97 -12.73 -3.21 5.12
C ILE A 97 -12.96 -4.65 4.68
N GLY A 98 -12.72 -5.61 5.59
CA GLY A 98 -12.91 -7.04 5.33
C GLY A 98 -11.60 -7.83 5.41
N GLN A 99 -11.58 -9.02 4.80
CA GLN A 99 -10.38 -9.86 4.69
C GLN A 99 -9.92 -9.84 3.24
N LEU A 100 -8.86 -9.08 2.98
CA LEU A 100 -8.36 -8.82 1.63
C LEU A 100 -6.84 -8.96 1.59
N ARG A 101 -6.33 -9.54 0.51
CA ARG A 101 -4.92 -9.43 0.14
C ARG A 101 -4.81 -8.48 -1.02
N ILE A 102 -3.99 -7.44 -0.90
CA ILE A 102 -3.82 -6.43 -1.95
C ILE A 102 -2.35 -6.20 -2.29
N ILE A 103 -2.12 -5.73 -3.51
CA ILE A 103 -0.94 -4.92 -3.82
C ILE A 103 -1.32 -3.46 -3.59
N ASN A 104 -0.53 -2.75 -2.79
CA ASN A 104 -0.58 -1.30 -2.67
C ASN A 104 0.68 -0.71 -3.32
N VAL A 105 0.51 0.09 -4.37
CA VAL A 105 1.58 0.88 -4.98
C VAL A 105 1.48 2.31 -4.50
N ALA A 106 2.47 2.78 -3.75
CA ALA A 106 2.54 4.16 -3.28
C ALA A 106 3.46 4.98 -4.19
N ILE A 107 2.97 6.15 -4.65
CA ILE A 107 3.66 7.07 -5.56
C ILE A 107 3.52 8.52 -5.05
N PRO A 108 4.62 9.22 -4.70
CA PRO A 108 6.00 8.74 -4.59
C PRO A 108 6.17 7.59 -3.60
N ALA A 109 7.37 7.02 -3.51
CA ALA A 109 7.63 5.92 -2.57
C ALA A 109 7.18 6.25 -1.15
N PHE A 110 6.67 5.22 -0.46
CA PHE A 110 6.00 5.33 0.84
C PHE A 110 6.78 6.14 1.87
N ASP A 111 6.06 7.09 2.48
CA ASP A 111 6.53 7.94 3.56
C ASP A 111 5.54 7.81 4.74
N PRO A 112 5.91 7.15 5.85
CA PRO A 112 5.00 6.97 6.99
C PRO A 112 4.59 8.29 7.65
N ALA A 113 5.30 9.40 7.39
CA ALA A 113 4.92 10.72 7.88
C ALA A 113 3.81 11.39 7.05
N ASP A 114 3.41 10.81 5.91
CA ASP A 114 2.32 11.29 5.07
C ASP A 114 0.98 10.60 5.35
N GLU A 115 0.81 9.97 6.52
CA GLU A 115 -0.46 9.39 6.96
C GLU A 115 -1.16 10.32 7.96
N TRP A 116 -2.40 10.70 7.63
CA TRP A 116 -3.19 11.65 8.42
C TRP A 116 -4.55 11.05 8.75
N ILE A 117 -4.96 11.23 10.00
CA ILE A 117 -6.28 10.83 10.49
C ILE A 117 -6.96 12.12 10.96
N ASP A 118 -8.16 12.37 10.47
CA ASP A 118 -9.04 13.42 10.99
C ASP A 118 -9.83 12.95 12.24
#